data_AF-A0A853Q2Q0-F1
#
_entry.id   AF-A0A853Q2Q0-F1
#
_cell.length_a   1.000
_cell.length_b   1.000
_cell.length_c   1.000
_cell.angle_alpha   90.00
_cell.angle_beta   90.00
_cell.angle_gamma   90.00
#
_symmetry.space_group_name_H-M   'P 1'
#
loop_
_entity.id
_entity.type
_entity.pdbx_description
1 polymer ?
#
loop_
_entity_poly.entity_id
_entity_poly.type
_entity_poly.pdbx_seq_one_letter_code
_entity_poly.pdbx_strand_id
1 'polypeptide(L)'
;MPYFLCDQYQNDKFYYIMLVFGLKHSKNLFYRKEDGKSFFFEKTTEDIHFEPLAFNEDFLTCIVFNEDFPNYEKVLPPEEYKKLEERLEDDNPCLIKFYFK
;
A
#
# COMPACT_ATOMS: atom_id res chain seq x y z
N MET A 1 -21.96 7.70 10.01
CA MET A 1 -21.63 6.62 9.07
C MET A 1 -20.49 5.81 9.67
N PRO A 2 -20.63 4.50 9.89
CA PRO A 2 -19.62 3.72 10.63
C PRO A 2 -18.31 3.56 9.85
N TYR A 3 -18.36 3.55 8.52
CA TYR A 3 -17.21 3.58 7.62
C TYR A 3 -17.62 4.09 6.23
N PHE A 4 -16.65 4.42 5.39
CA PHE A 4 -16.83 4.63 3.94
C PHE A 4 -15.79 3.87 3.12
N LEU A 5 -16.15 3.64 1.86
CA LEU A 5 -15.30 3.07 0.82
C LEU A 5 -14.52 4.24 0.19
N CYS A 6 -13.18 4.21 0.23
CA CYS A 6 -12.32 5.23 -0.38
C CYS A 6 -11.81 4.71 -1.73
N ASP A 7 -10.54 4.32 -1.78
CA ASP A 7 -9.91 3.75 -2.95
C ASP A 7 -10.44 2.36 -3.26
N GLN A 8 -10.86 2.17 -4.50
CA GLN A 8 -11.48 0.95 -4.99
C GLN A 8 -10.85 0.57 -6.32
N TYR A 9 -10.22 -0.60 -6.35
CA TYR A 9 -9.58 -1.12 -7.55
C TYR A 9 -9.99 -2.57 -7.81
N GLN A 10 -10.04 -2.93 -9.08
CA GLN A 10 -10.29 -4.30 -9.50
C GLN A 10 -9.56 -4.59 -10.81
N ASN A 11 -9.17 -5.84 -10.98
CA ASN A 11 -8.59 -6.36 -12.21
C ASN A 11 -9.07 -7.81 -12.41
N ASP A 12 -8.53 -8.57 -13.36
CA ASP A 12 -9.00 -9.95 -13.61
C ASP A 12 -8.69 -10.93 -12.47
N LYS A 13 -7.73 -10.59 -11.60
CA LYS A 13 -7.18 -11.45 -10.54
C LYS A 13 -7.54 -11.02 -9.11
N PHE A 14 -7.87 -9.76 -8.88
CA PHE A 14 -7.95 -9.15 -7.55
C PHE A 14 -9.07 -8.12 -7.42
N TYR A 15 -9.57 -7.97 -6.20
CA TYR A 15 -10.31 -6.77 -5.75
C TYR A 15 -9.53 -6.14 -4.59
N TYR A 16 -9.41 -4.83 -4.59
CA TYR A 16 -8.85 -4.07 -3.48
C TYR A 16 -9.81 -2.94 -3.09
N ILE A 17 -9.97 -2.74 -1.79
CA ILE A 17 -10.71 -1.60 -1.26
C ILE A 17 -10.11 -1.09 0.05
N MET A 18 -9.99 0.23 0.16
CA MET A 18 -9.68 0.90 1.42
C MET A 18 -10.97 1.33 2.12
N LEU A 19 -11.14 0.87 3.35
CA LEU A 19 -12.25 1.23 4.24
C LEU A 19 -11.76 2.23 5.28
N VAL A 20 -12.37 3.41 5.32
CA VAL A 20 -12.05 4.42 6.34
C VAL A 20 -13.14 4.43 7.41
N PHE A 21 -12.74 4.18 8.65
CA PHE A 21 -13.62 4.08 9.81
C PHE A 21 -13.52 5.35 10.66
N GLY A 22 -14.68 5.97 10.93
CA GLY A 22 -14.78 7.15 11.79
C GLY A 22 -13.88 8.33 11.40
N LEU A 23 -13.46 8.42 10.12
CA LEU A 23 -12.49 9.41 9.60
C LEU A 23 -11.12 9.39 10.33
N LYS A 24 -10.75 8.27 10.96
CA LYS A 24 -9.53 8.18 11.78
C LYS A 24 -8.56 7.08 11.35
N HIS A 25 -9.07 5.90 11.01
CA HIS A 25 -8.24 4.76 10.67
C HIS A 25 -8.77 4.10 9.39
N SER A 26 -7.85 3.73 8.52
CA SER A 26 -8.10 3.02 7.26
C SER A 26 -7.71 1.56 7.41
N LYS A 27 -8.51 0.67 6.81
CA LYS A 27 -8.18 -0.75 6.67
C LYS A 27 -8.28 -1.16 5.22
N ASN A 28 -7.31 -1.97 4.81
CA ASN A 28 -7.23 -2.58 3.50
C ASN A 28 -8.02 -3.88 3.50
N LEU A 29 -8.87 -4.07 2.50
CA LEU A 29 -9.43 -5.37 2.15
C LEU A 29 -8.93 -5.73 0.76
N PHE A 30 -8.10 -6.76 0.70
CA PHE A 30 -7.55 -7.30 -0.54
C PHE A 30 -8.10 -8.72 -0.76
N TYR A 31 -8.73 -8.94 -1.90
CA TYR A 31 -9.33 -10.22 -2.28
C TYR A 31 -8.63 -10.78 -3.51
N ARG A 32 -8.16 -12.02 -3.41
CA ARG A 32 -7.59 -12.77 -4.54
C ARG A 32 -8.65 -13.71 -5.11
N LYS A 33 -8.96 -13.52 -6.38
CA LYS A 33 -10.03 -14.26 -7.08
C LYS A 33 -9.66 -15.72 -7.32
N GLU A 34 -8.38 -16.00 -7.58
CA GLU A 34 -7.88 -17.34 -7.90
C GLU A 34 -8.25 -18.39 -6.85
N ASP A 35 -8.05 -18.07 -5.57
CA ASP A 35 -8.32 -18.98 -4.44
C ASP A 35 -9.42 -18.48 -3.50
N GLY A 36 -10.09 -17.38 -3.85
CA GLY A 36 -11.18 -16.79 -3.09
C GLY A 36 -10.78 -16.25 -1.71
N LYS A 37 -9.48 -16.04 -1.44
CA LYS A 37 -9.01 -15.57 -0.13
C LYS A 37 -9.13 -14.06 0.01
N SER A 38 -9.49 -13.63 1.23
CA SER A 38 -9.53 -12.23 1.64
C SER A 38 -8.48 -11.94 2.70
N PHE A 39 -7.81 -10.81 2.59
CA PHE A 39 -6.87 -10.28 3.56
C PHE A 39 -7.42 -8.93 4.05
N PHE A 40 -7.65 -8.82 5.36
CA PHE A 40 -8.17 -7.61 5.98
C PHE A 40 -7.18 -7.11 7.03
N PHE A 41 -6.56 -5.96 6.77
CA PHE A 41 -5.43 -5.48 7.56
C PHE A 41 -5.32 -3.95 7.54
N GLU A 42 -4.76 -3.38 8.61
CA GLU A 42 -4.48 -1.94 8.68
C GLU A 42 -3.11 -1.60 8.10
N LYS A 43 -2.10 -2.40 8.46
CA LYS A 43 -0.72 -2.31 8.00
C LYS A 43 -0.16 -3.68 7.65
N THR A 44 0.95 -3.73 6.91
CA THR A 44 1.68 -4.98 6.68
C THR A 44 2.37 -5.47 7.97
N THR A 45 2.99 -6.66 7.92
CA THR A 45 3.81 -7.20 9.01
C THR A 45 5.03 -6.34 9.34
N GLU A 46 5.42 -5.47 8.42
CA GLU A 46 6.54 -4.52 8.55
C GLU A 46 6.08 -3.11 8.94
N ASP A 47 4.83 -2.96 9.41
CA ASP A 47 4.24 -1.68 9.84
C ASP A 47 4.03 -0.65 8.71
N ILE A 48 3.97 -1.11 7.46
CA ILE A 48 3.75 -0.25 6.28
C ILE A 48 2.26 0.05 6.10
N HIS A 49 1.92 1.34 5.98
CA HIS A 49 0.60 1.80 5.54
C HIS A 49 0.53 1.93 4.01
N PHE A 50 -0.64 1.70 3.43
CA PHE A 50 -0.85 1.84 1.99
C PHE A 50 -1.59 3.14 1.70
N GLU A 51 -1.00 3.97 0.84
CA GLU A 51 -1.70 5.07 0.16
C GLU A 51 -1.76 4.82 -1.34
N PRO A 52 -2.78 4.08 -1.81
CA PRO A 52 -2.91 3.68 -3.20
C PRO A 52 -3.04 4.86 -4.16
N LEU A 53 -2.31 4.82 -5.28
CA LEU A 53 -2.46 5.79 -6.36
C LEU A 53 -2.90 5.15 -7.68
N ALA A 54 -2.44 3.93 -7.95
CA ALA A 54 -2.77 3.20 -9.17
C ALA A 54 -2.69 1.70 -8.96
N PHE A 55 -3.51 0.95 -9.68
CA PHE A 55 -3.63 -0.51 -9.57
C PHE A 55 -3.70 -1.12 -10.98
N ASN A 56 -2.91 -2.16 -11.25
CA ASN A 56 -2.93 -2.89 -12.52
C ASN A 56 -2.90 -4.40 -12.29
N GLU A 57 -2.60 -5.21 -13.30
CA GLU A 57 -2.57 -6.68 -13.23
C GLU A 57 -1.46 -7.28 -12.35
N ASP A 58 -0.39 -6.52 -12.12
CA ASP A 58 0.85 -7.03 -11.53
C ASP A 58 1.18 -6.36 -10.19
N PHE A 59 0.81 -5.10 -10.00
CA PHE A 59 1.13 -4.34 -8.79
C PHE A 59 0.14 -3.24 -8.43
N LEU A 60 0.16 -2.89 -7.14
CA LEU A 60 -0.39 -1.65 -6.59
C LEU A 60 0.74 -0.63 -6.45
N THR A 61 0.55 0.58 -6.93
CA THR A 61 1.48 1.71 -6.72
C THR A 61 0.96 2.54 -5.56
N CYS A 62 1.78 2.76 -4.55
CA CYS A 62 1.44 3.60 -3.41
C CYS A 62 2.38 4.80 -3.30
N ILE A 63 1.84 5.91 -2.79
CA ILE A 63 2.65 7.00 -2.25
C ILE A 63 3.24 6.55 -0.92
N VAL A 64 4.47 6.98 -0.66
CA VAL A 64 5.19 6.66 0.58
C VAL A 64 5.61 7.94 1.27
N PHE A 65 5.29 8.03 2.55
CA PHE A 65 5.70 9.16 3.39
C PHE A 65 7.08 8.90 4.00
N ASN A 66 7.85 9.97 4.18
CA ASN A 66 9.21 9.89 4.72
C ASN A 66 9.26 9.24 6.11
N GLU A 67 8.22 9.43 6.92
CA GLU A 67 8.06 8.83 8.25
C GLU A 67 8.05 7.28 8.20
N ASP A 68 7.58 6.71 7.10
CA ASP A 68 7.50 5.25 6.92
C ASP A 68 8.77 4.66 6.31
N PHE A 69 9.76 5.47 5.87
CA PHE A 69 10.96 4.95 5.22
C PHE A 69 11.67 3.84 6.00
N PRO A 70 11.89 3.93 7.32
CA PRO A 70 12.55 2.86 8.08
C PRO A 70 11.85 1.49 7.97
N ASN A 71 10.54 1.48 7.74
CA ASN A 71 9.77 0.23 7.59
C ASN A 71 10.11 -0.52 6.29
N TYR A 72 10.71 0.17 5.31
CA TYR A 72 11.06 -0.40 4.02
C TYR A 72 12.42 -1.12 3.98
N GLU A 73 13.26 -0.97 5.02
CA GLU A 73 14.61 -1.55 5.09
C GLU A 73 14.60 -3.08 4.86
N LYS A 74 13.57 -3.76 5.39
CA LYS A 74 13.45 -5.23 5.34
C LYS A 74 12.76 -5.75 4.09
N VAL A 75 12.09 -4.88 3.31
CA VAL A 75 11.28 -5.30 2.15
C VAL A 75 11.84 -4.83 0.82
N LEU A 76 12.68 -3.80 0.82
CA LEU A 76 13.37 -3.33 -0.37
C LEU A 76 14.75 -3.95 -0.51
N PRO A 77 15.24 -4.14 -1.75
CA PRO A 77 16.65 -4.37 -1.99
C PRO A 77 17.50 -3.24 -1.38
N PRO A 78 18.70 -3.51 -0.85
CA PRO A 78 19.55 -2.48 -0.22
C PRO A 78 19.82 -1.28 -1.12
N GLU A 79 20.01 -1.50 -2.42
CA GLU A 79 20.23 -0.41 -3.38
C GLU A 79 19.00 0.48 -3.60
N GLU A 80 17.79 -0.07 -3.49
CA GLU A 80 16.55 0.70 -3.58
C GLU A 80 16.26 1.42 -2.25
N TYR A 81 16.52 0.76 -1.12
CA TYR A 81 16.37 1.36 0.20
C TYR A 81 17.29 2.58 0.38
N LYS A 82 18.54 2.49 -0.09
CA LYS A 82 19.48 3.61 -0.05
C LYS A 82 18.94 4.87 -0.76
N LYS A 83 18.16 4.70 -1.83
CA LYS A 83 17.51 5.83 -2.51
C LYS A 83 16.46 6.52 -1.65
N LEU A 84 15.91 5.85 -0.64
CA LEU A 84 15.01 6.47 0.36
C LEU A 84 15.82 7.27 1.39
N GLU A 85 16.95 6.73 1.85
CA GLU A 85 17.83 7.38 2.83
C GLU A 85 18.46 8.68 2.30
N GLU A 86 18.71 8.74 0.99
CA GLU A 86 19.33 9.90 0.35
C GLU A 86 18.33 11.03 0.00
N ARG A 87 17.04 10.86 0.31
CA ARG A 87 15.99 11.84 -0.04
C ARG A 87 16.01 13.05 0.86
N LEU A 88 15.66 14.19 0.28
CA LEU A 88 15.46 15.46 0.97
C LEU A 88 13.97 15.76 1.15
N GLU A 89 13.65 16.65 2.08
CA GLU A 89 12.27 17.03 2.40
C GLU A 89 11.54 17.64 1.19
N ASP A 90 12.25 18.39 0.35
CA ASP A 90 11.70 19.05 -0.84
C ASP A 90 11.60 18.14 -2.08
N ASP A 91 12.01 16.88 -1.98
CA ASP A 91 11.93 15.95 -3.11
C ASP A 91 10.48 15.56 -3.43
N ASN A 92 10.19 15.36 -4.71
CA ASN A 92 8.87 14.87 -5.17
C ASN A 92 8.45 13.58 -4.44
N PRO A 93 7.17 13.37 -4.12
CA PRO A 93 6.70 12.18 -3.41
C PRO A 93 7.26 10.87 -3.97
N CYS A 94 7.68 9.98 -3.08
CA CYS A 94 8.19 8.67 -3.47
C CYS A 94 7.02 7.72 -3.78
N LEU A 95 7.18 6.90 -4.81
CA LEU A 95 6.24 5.85 -5.17
C LEU A 95 6.90 4.49 -5.04
N ILE A 96 6.21 3.55 -4.40
CA ILE A 96 6.64 2.14 -4.31
C ILE A 96 5.60 1.25 -4.96
N LYS A 97 6.08 0.24 -5.68
CA LYS A 97 5.25 -0.80 -6.31
C LYS A 97 5.19 -2.03 -5.42
N PHE A 98 3.98 -2.39 -5.00
CA PHE A 98 3.66 -3.61 -4.27
C PHE A 98 3.16 -4.66 -5.25
N TYR A 99 4.03 -5.60 -5.63
CA TYR A 99 3.70 -6.67 -6.56
C TYR A 99 2.81 -7.72 -5.89
N PHE A 100 1.78 -8.16 -6.62
CA PHE A 100 0.90 -9.22 -6.14
C PHE A 100 1.58 -10.58 -6.22
N LYS A 101 1.26 -11.47 -5.26
CA LYS A 101 1.74 -12.86 -5.19
C LYS A 101 0.60 -13.86 -5.15
#